data_AF-A0A931URB4-F1
#
_entry.id   AF-A0A931URB4-F1
#
_cell.length_a   1.000
_cell.length_b   1.000
_cell.length_c   1.000
_cell.angle_alpha   90.00
_cell.angle_beta   90.00
_cell.angle_gamma   90.00
#
_symmetry.space_group_name_H-M   'P 1'
#
loop_
_entity.id
_entity.type
_entity.pdbx_description
1 polymer ?
#
loop_
_entity_poly.entity_id
_entity_poly.type
_entity_poly.pdbx_seq_one_letter_code
_entity_poly.pdbx_strand_id
1 'polypeptide(L)'
;KMVTVVDDDIDIRDPWAVEWATTFRVDPAYDVQIVQDTETIILDPTTMDISGEGRARHLRERVTGSKLLIDATLKKTYPDISLPTRDLMMKALENWRETGLPPITPQKRTLLLLEKHPGNQGLYWDPFKG
;
A
#
# COMPACT_ATOMS: atom_id res chain seq x y z
N LYS A 1 1.72 -1.96 -15.84
CA LYS A 1 2.64 -0.84 -16.21
C LYS A 1 3.11 -0.01 -15.01
N MET A 2 2.40 -0.03 -13.89
CA MET A 2 2.79 0.71 -12.67
C MET A 2 3.19 -0.29 -11.59
N VAL A 3 4.21 0.04 -10.80
CA VAL A 3 4.68 -0.72 -9.65
C VAL A 3 4.79 0.23 -8.47
N THR A 4 4.13 -0.10 -7.37
CA THR A 4 4.25 0.63 -6.10
C THR A 4 4.96 -0.28 -5.10
N VAL A 5 6.05 0.22 -4.53
CA VAL A 5 6.80 -0.45 -3.46
C VAL A 5 6.35 0.12 -2.13
N VAL A 6 6.05 -0.75 -1.18
CA VAL A 6 5.57 -0.40 0.17
C VAL A 6 6.34 -1.20 1.22
N ASP A 7 6.38 -0.71 2.45
CA ASP A 7 6.90 -1.47 3.59
C ASP A 7 5.97 -2.62 3.97
N ASP A 8 6.48 -3.54 4.78
CA ASP A 8 5.80 -4.73 5.26
C ASP A 8 4.66 -4.45 6.28
N ASP A 9 4.43 -3.20 6.67
CA ASP A 9 3.26 -2.77 7.45
C ASP A 9 2.01 -2.48 6.59
N ILE A 10 2.15 -2.54 5.26
CA ILE A 10 1.07 -2.29 4.30
C ILE A 10 0.58 -3.59 3.69
N ASP A 11 -0.72 -3.86 3.79
CA ASP A 11 -1.33 -5.00 3.10
C ASP A 11 -1.52 -4.70 1.60
N ILE A 12 -0.68 -5.28 0.76
CA ILE A 12 -0.74 -5.11 -0.71
C ILE A 12 -2.03 -5.63 -1.35
N ARG A 13 -2.82 -6.45 -0.64
CA ARG A 13 -4.13 -6.95 -1.11
C ARG A 13 -5.29 -6.03 -0.74
N ASP A 14 -5.04 -4.98 0.04
CA ASP A 14 -5.99 -3.93 0.38
C ASP A 14 -5.65 -2.64 -0.41
N PRO A 15 -6.43 -2.29 -1.44
CA PRO A 15 -6.18 -1.09 -2.24
C PRO A 15 -6.13 0.20 -1.41
N TRP A 16 -6.94 0.30 -0.35
CA TRP A 16 -6.97 1.48 0.51
C TRP A 16 -5.69 1.63 1.31
N ALA A 17 -5.10 0.52 1.76
CA ALA A 17 -3.82 0.55 2.47
C ALA A 17 -2.67 1.01 1.55
N VAL A 18 -2.65 0.55 0.30
CA VAL A 18 -1.65 0.96 -0.71
C VAL A 18 -1.83 2.42 -1.12
N GLU A 19 -3.06 2.89 -1.30
CA GLU A 19 -3.37 4.30 -1.60
C GLU A 19 -2.98 5.22 -0.45
N TRP A 20 -3.26 4.82 0.80
CA TRP A 20 -2.80 5.54 1.98
C TRP A 20 -1.27 5.64 2.01
N ALA A 21 -0.54 4.53 1.78
CA ALA A 21 0.92 4.56 1.75
C ALA A 21 1.43 5.54 0.68
N THR A 22 0.83 5.49 -0.51
CA THR A 22 1.17 6.38 -1.63
C THR A 22 0.95 7.85 -1.27
N THR A 23 -0.16 8.19 -0.61
CA THR A 23 -0.51 9.59 -0.29
C THR A 23 0.36 10.18 0.83
N PHE A 24 0.80 9.35 1.78
CA PHE A 24 1.49 9.83 2.98
C PHE A 24 3.01 9.60 2.98
N ARG A 25 3.54 8.75 2.08
CA ARG A 25 4.97 8.39 2.04
C ARG A 25 5.71 8.78 0.76
N VAL A 26 5.01 9.34 -0.23
CA VAL A 26 5.59 9.70 -1.54
C VAL A 26 5.69 11.21 -1.66
N ASP A 27 6.89 11.71 -1.92
CA ASP A 27 7.11 12.99 -2.57
C ASP A 27 7.25 12.73 -4.09
N PRO A 28 6.25 13.11 -4.92
CA PRO A 28 6.27 12.80 -6.34
C PRO A 28 7.51 13.29 -7.10
N ALA A 29 8.19 14.33 -6.61
CA ALA A 29 9.40 14.85 -7.26
C ALA A 29 10.62 13.94 -7.09
N TYR A 30 10.66 13.12 -6.03
CA TYR A 30 11.83 12.31 -5.66
C TYR A 30 11.55 10.80 -5.66
N ASP A 31 10.30 10.41 -5.42
CA ASP A 31 9.92 9.02 -5.15
C ASP A 31 9.18 8.37 -6.33
N VAL A 32 9.09 9.07 -7.47
CA VAL A 32 8.43 8.57 -8.68
C VAL A 32 9.43 8.56 -9.83
N GLN A 33 9.55 7.41 -10.48
CA GLN A 33 10.39 7.23 -11.66
C GLN A 33 9.57 6.73 -12.85
N ILE A 34 9.75 7.37 -14.01
CA ILE A 34 9.19 6.90 -15.27
C ILE A 34 10.33 6.32 -16.11
N VAL A 35 10.25 5.02 -16.39
CA VAL A 35 11.17 4.33 -17.30
C VAL A 35 10.52 4.31 -18.68
N GLN A 36 11.13 5.02 -19.63
CA GLN A 36 10.69 5.09 -21.02
C GLN A 36 11.23 3.91 -21.83
N ASP A 37 10.74 3.75 -23.07
CA ASP A 37 11.23 2.78 -24.05
C ASP A 37 11.23 1.31 -23.58
N THR A 38 10.23 0.95 -22.78
CA THR A 38 10.05 -0.40 -22.27
C THR A 38 9.15 -1.23 -23.19
N GLU A 39 9.32 -2.55 -23.15
CA GLU A 39 8.35 -3.45 -23.81
C GLU A 39 6.95 -3.28 -23.20
N THR A 40 5.98 -3.20 -24.10
CA THR A 40 4.55 -3.17 -23.79
C THR A 40 3.84 -4.32 -24.50
N ILE A 41 2.61 -4.60 -24.08
CA ILE A 41 1.78 -5.63 -24.69
C ILE A 41 1.09 -5.01 -25.91
N ILE A 42 1.09 -5.73 -27.04
CA ILE A 42 0.51 -5.26 -28.31
C ILE A 42 -0.98 -4.88 -28.16
N LEU A 43 -1.68 -5.44 -27.18
CA LEU A 43 -3.10 -5.17 -26.89
C LEU A 43 -3.33 -4.01 -25.89
N ASP A 44 -2.29 -3.29 -25.42
CA ASP A 44 -2.50 -2.13 -24.56
C ASP A 44 -2.98 -0.93 -25.39
N PRO A 45 -4.27 -0.54 -25.28
CA PRO A 45 -4.86 0.50 -26.12
C PRO A 45 -4.26 1.88 -25.86
N THR A 46 -3.50 2.06 -24.77
CA THR A 46 -2.82 3.32 -24.46
C THR A 46 -1.49 3.48 -25.17
N THR A 47 -0.95 2.39 -25.74
CA THR A 47 0.32 2.38 -26.49
C THR A 47 0.13 2.05 -27.97
N MET A 48 -1.05 1.56 -28.35
CA MET A 48 -1.47 1.40 -29.73
C MET A 48 -1.95 2.73 -30.30
N ASP A 49 -1.55 3.04 -31.52
CA ASP A 49 -2.16 4.11 -32.30
C ASP A 49 -3.47 3.58 -32.93
N ILE A 50 -4.59 3.85 -32.26
CA ILE A 50 -5.94 3.41 -32.68
C ILE A 50 -6.64 4.50 -33.52
N SER A 51 -6.12 5.73 -33.57
CA SER A 51 -6.77 6.85 -34.26
C SER A 51 -6.44 6.91 -35.75
N GLY A 52 -5.38 6.23 -36.22
CA GLY A 52 -4.99 6.22 -37.62
C GLY A 52 -4.43 7.56 -38.13
N GLU A 53 -4.28 8.56 -37.26
CA GLU A 53 -3.74 9.89 -37.56
C GLU A 53 -2.28 10.07 -37.11
N GLY A 54 -1.77 9.17 -36.25
CA GLY A 54 -0.35 9.07 -35.95
C GLY A 54 0.35 8.10 -36.90
N ARG A 55 1.69 8.06 -36.86
CA ARG A 55 2.47 7.02 -37.54
C ARG A 55 1.99 5.67 -37.04
N ALA A 56 1.12 5.01 -37.81
CA ALA A 56 0.71 3.63 -37.63
C ALA A 56 1.97 2.78 -37.51
N ARG A 57 2.38 2.54 -36.26
CA ARG A 57 3.58 1.77 -35.96
C ARG A 57 3.25 0.37 -36.43
N HIS A 58 3.88 -0.06 -37.53
CA HIS A 58 3.52 -1.32 -38.19
C HIS A 58 3.58 -2.45 -37.15
N LEU A 59 2.79 -3.52 -37.29
CA LEU A 59 2.87 -4.73 -36.44
C LEU A 59 4.28 -5.35 -36.35
N ARG A 60 5.24 -4.84 -37.13
CA ARG A 60 6.66 -5.22 -37.19
C ARG A 60 7.60 -4.27 -36.43
N GLU A 61 7.13 -3.10 -36.04
CA GLU A 61 7.91 -2.12 -35.27
C GLU A 61 7.68 -2.37 -33.77
N ARG A 62 8.74 -2.26 -32.96
CA ARG A 62 8.63 -2.40 -31.51
C ARG A 62 7.63 -1.36 -30.98
N VAL A 63 6.47 -1.82 -30.53
CA VAL A 63 5.58 -1.02 -29.69
C VAL A 63 6.27 -0.91 -28.34
N THR A 64 6.67 0.31 -28.00
CA THR A 64 7.31 0.62 -26.73
C THR A 64 6.36 1.49 -25.92
N GLY A 65 6.38 1.31 -24.61
CA GLY A 65 5.64 2.13 -23.65
C GLY A 65 6.53 2.52 -22.49
N SER A 66 5.92 3.10 -21.46
CA SER A 66 6.62 3.45 -20.22
C SER A 66 6.15 2.61 -19.04
N LYS A 67 6.99 2.53 -18.00
CA LYS A 67 6.62 1.97 -16.70
C LYS A 67 6.79 3.04 -15.63
N LEU A 68 5.86 3.06 -14.68
CA LEU A 68 5.90 3.94 -13.52
C LEU A 68 6.35 3.13 -12.30
N LEU A 69 7.37 3.62 -11.61
CA LEU A 69 7.81 3.11 -10.32
C LEU A 69 7.46 4.16 -9.26
N ILE A 70 6.79 3.74 -8.19
CA ILE A 70 6.42 4.57 -7.05
C ILE A 70 7.05 3.96 -5.82
N ASP A 71 7.96 4.69 -5.16
CA ASP A 71 8.54 4.30 -3.89
C ASP A 71 7.74 4.89 -2.72
N ALA A 72 6.75 4.14 -2.24
CA ALA A 72 5.92 4.50 -1.09
C ALA A 72 6.46 3.92 0.23
N THR A 73 7.78 3.67 0.33
CA THR A 73 8.43 3.27 1.59
C THR A 73 8.72 4.47 2.51
N LEU A 74 8.92 4.24 3.80
CA LEU A 74 9.31 5.27 4.76
C LEU A 74 10.75 5.75 4.51
N LYS A 75 10.90 7.05 4.17
CA LYS A 75 12.22 7.67 3.88
C LYS A 75 12.98 8.16 5.12
N LYS A 76 12.27 8.36 6.24
CA LYS A 76 12.81 8.84 7.50
C LYS A 76 12.31 7.96 8.63
N THR A 77 13.05 7.90 9.73
CA THR A 77 12.55 7.38 11.00
C THR A 77 11.35 8.23 11.43
N TYR A 78 10.15 7.73 11.17
CA TYR A 78 8.95 8.31 11.76
C TYR A 78 9.01 8.05 13.27
N PRO A 79 8.41 8.94 14.09
CA PRO A 79 8.17 8.60 15.49
C PRO A 79 7.45 7.26 15.56
N ASP A 80 7.64 6.54 16.68
CA ASP A 80 6.93 5.29 16.94
C ASP A 80 5.46 5.44 16.54
N ILE A 81 4.96 4.47 15.77
CA ILE A 81 3.57 4.44 15.32
C ILE A 81 2.67 4.85 16.48
N SER A 82 1.71 5.74 16.22
CA SER A 82 0.75 6.28 17.19
C SER A 82 -0.26 5.23 17.72
N LEU A 83 0.18 3.98 17.86
CA LEU A 83 -0.49 2.93 18.58
C LEU A 83 -0.44 3.27 20.07
N PRO A 84 -1.59 3.32 20.75
CA PRO A 84 -1.61 3.45 22.19
C PRO A 84 -0.92 2.27 22.88
N THR A 85 -0.60 2.42 24.16
CA THR A 85 -0.08 1.29 24.94
C THR A 85 -1.06 0.13 24.98
N ARG A 86 -0.54 -1.10 25.15
CA ARG A 86 -1.35 -2.31 25.25
C ARG A 86 -2.45 -2.18 26.30
N ASP A 87 -2.11 -1.68 27.49
CA ASP A 87 -3.05 -1.53 28.59
C ASP A 87 -4.21 -0.59 28.25
N LEU A 88 -3.92 0.50 27.54
CA LEU A 88 -4.95 1.45 27.12
C LEU A 88 -5.88 0.83 26.06
N MET A 89 -5.32 0.09 25.10
CA MET A 89 -6.10 -0.62 24.09
C MET A 89 -7.00 -1.70 24.70
N MET A 90 -6.48 -2.48 25.65
CA MET A 90 -7.26 -3.52 26.34
C MET A 90 -8.40 -2.92 27.15
N LYS A 91 -8.14 -1.83 27.89
CA LYS A 91 -9.17 -1.10 28.63
C LYS A 91 -10.26 -0.53 27.71
N ALA A 92 -9.87 0.02 26.55
CA ALA A 92 -10.83 0.51 25.57
C ALA A 92 -11.69 -0.63 24.99
N LEU A 93 -11.10 -1.81 24.75
CA LEU A 93 -11.82 -2.98 24.26
C LEU A 93 -12.80 -3.55 25.29
N GLU A 94 -12.41 -3.57 26.57
CA GLU A 94 -13.29 -3.98 27.68
C GLU A 94 -14.50 -3.06 27.79
N ASN A 95 -14.27 -1.74 27.84
CA ASN A 95 -15.35 -0.75 27.83
C ASN A 95 -16.28 -0.90 26.62
N TRP A 96 -15.72 -1.16 25.43
CA TRP A 96 -16.51 -1.38 24.22
C TRP A 96 -17.45 -2.57 24.37
N ARG A 97 -16.96 -3.69 24.94
CA ARG A 97 -17.76 -4.90 25.17
C ARG A 97 -18.89 -4.65 26.17
N GLU A 98 -18.65 -3.86 27.21
CA GLU A 98 -19.67 -3.53 28.24
C GLU A 98 -20.82 -2.68 27.68
N THR A 99 -20.56 -1.86 26.66
CA THR A 99 -21.59 -0.98 26.07
C THR A 99 -22.63 -1.69 25.20
N GLY A 100 -22.43 -2.98 24.88
CA GLY A 100 -23.31 -3.74 23.99
C GLY A 100 -23.19 -3.36 22.50
N LEU A 101 -22.14 -2.65 22.12
CA LEU A 101 -21.85 -2.31 20.73
C LEU A 101 -21.41 -3.55 19.92
N PRO A 102 -21.57 -3.53 18.58
CA PRO A 102 -21.14 -4.64 17.74
C PRO A 102 -19.66 -5.00 17.92
N PRO A 103 -19.27 -6.28 17.75
CA PRO A 103 -17.88 -6.69 17.84
C PRO A 103 -16.99 -5.92 16.86
N ILE A 104 -15.81 -5.49 17.33
CA ILE A 104 -14.82 -4.84 16.48
C ILE A 104 -14.18 -5.91 15.59
N THR A 105 -14.25 -5.70 14.27
CA THR A 105 -13.45 -6.47 13.31
C THR A 105 -12.20 -5.66 12.98
N PRO A 106 -11.00 -6.09 13.41
CA PRO A 106 -9.78 -5.34 13.14
C PRO A 106 -9.47 -5.34 11.65
N GLN A 107 -9.00 -4.20 11.14
CA GLN A 107 -8.39 -4.15 9.82
C GLN A 107 -7.08 -4.93 9.83
N LYS A 108 -6.70 -5.53 8.70
CA LYS A 108 -5.46 -6.30 8.61
C LYS A 108 -4.22 -5.44 8.91
N ARG A 109 -4.25 -4.16 8.53
CA ARG A 109 -3.23 -3.19 8.93
C ARG A 109 -3.10 -3.09 10.46
N THR A 110 -4.21 -3.02 11.19
CA THR A 110 -4.19 -2.99 12.66
C THR A 110 -3.47 -4.22 13.21
N LEU A 111 -3.72 -5.41 12.64
CA LEU A 111 -3.03 -6.64 13.06
C LEU A 111 -1.52 -6.58 12.80
N LEU A 112 -1.09 -6.11 11.61
CA LEU A 112 0.33 -5.92 11.28
C LEU A 112 1.02 -4.92 12.23
N LEU A 113 0.29 -3.86 12.59
CA LEU A 113 0.77 -2.84 13.51
C LEU A 113 0.91 -3.38 14.95
N LEU A 114 -0.04 -4.20 15.41
CA LEU A 114 0.02 -4.86 16.72
C LEU A 114 1.19 -5.84 16.80
N GLU A 115 1.50 -6.54 15.70
CA GLU A 115 2.64 -7.46 15.61
C GLU A 115 3.98 -6.74 15.82
N LYS A 116 4.11 -5.51 15.33
CA LYS A 116 5.34 -4.70 15.46
C LYS A 116 5.37 -3.82 16.71
N HIS A 117 4.30 -3.81 17.50
CA HIS A 117 4.18 -2.92 18.64
C HIS A 117 5.21 -3.28 19.74
N PRO A 118 5.86 -2.31 20.42
CA PRO A 118 6.87 -2.59 21.46
C PRO A 118 6.36 -3.42 22.64
N GLY A 119 5.04 -3.34 22.90
CA GLY A 119 4.37 -4.19 23.91
C GLY A 119 4.17 -5.65 23.48
N ASN A 120 4.48 -5.99 22.23
CA ASN A 120 4.49 -7.36 21.73
C ASN A 120 5.88 -7.98 22.01
N GLN A 121 6.05 -8.61 23.18
CA GLN A 121 7.32 -9.21 23.62
C GLN A 121 7.68 -10.52 22.88
N GLY A 122 7.42 -10.61 21.58
CA GLY A 122 7.58 -11.83 20.77
C GLY A 122 6.51 -12.90 20.99
N LEU A 123 5.49 -12.62 21.80
CA LEU A 123 4.31 -13.46 22.00
C LEU A 123 3.14 -12.81 21.24
N TYR A 124 2.87 -13.29 20.02
CA TYR A 124 1.73 -12.83 19.21
C TYR A 124 0.46 -12.72 20.08
N TRP A 125 -0.02 -11.50 20.28
CA TRP A 125 -1.24 -11.21 21.01
C TRP A 125 -2.22 -10.52 20.07
N ASP A 126 -3.31 -11.22 19.74
CA ASP A 126 -4.42 -10.67 18.96
C ASP A 126 -5.62 -10.53 19.91
N PRO A 127 -5.95 -9.33 20.41
CA PRO A 127 -7.01 -9.15 21.38
C PRO A 127 -8.41 -9.37 20.79
N PHE A 128 -8.50 -9.53 19.47
CA PHE A 128 -9.73 -9.82 18.74
C PHE A 128 -9.90 -11.32 18.46
N LYS A 129 -8.86 -12.14 18.67
CA LYS A 129 -8.97 -13.60 18.70
C LYS A 129 -9.08 -14.07 20.15
N GLY A 130 -10.24 -14.65 20.48
CA GLY A 130 -10.45 -15.37 21.73
C GLY A 130 -9.67 -16.67 21.78
#